data_AF-A0A926HSP6-F1
#
_entry.id   AF-A0A926HSP6-F1
#
_cell.length_a   1.000
_cell.length_b   1.000
_cell.length_c   1.000
_cell.angle_alpha   90.00
_cell.angle_beta   90.00
_cell.angle_gamma   90.00
#
_symmetry.space_group_name_H-M   'P 1'
#
loop_
_entity.id
_entity.type
_entity.pdbx_description
1 polymer ?
#
loop_
_entity_poly.entity_id
_entity_poly.type
_entity_poly.pdbx_seq_one_letter_code
_entity_poly.pdbx_strand_id
1 'polypeptide(L)'
;MRYSYEYKKKCVELYRQGKWPETPDGVKEKRFHDTVRIWVRTEDACGPEALQHKNQNKVWTAEEKYELVAKVLAGASNTEIATAAGINAGLLYQWVRLLLCQDFVQIKMRQFSAFNLPRAQPACAFFHTLVRTHPAT
;
A
#
# COMPACT_ATOMS: atom_id res chain seq x y z
N MET A 1 3.95 0.70 10.03
CA MET A 1 4.84 0.56 11.23
C MET A 1 4.12 -0.33 12.25
N ARG A 2 4.84 -1.14 13.03
CA ARG A 2 4.26 -2.08 14.02
C ARG A 2 3.59 -1.41 15.24
N TYR A 3 3.93 -0.15 15.52
CA TYR A 3 3.50 0.58 16.72
C TYR A 3 2.80 1.89 16.34
N SER A 4 1.67 2.17 17.00
CA SER A 4 0.91 3.42 16.84
C SER A 4 1.67 4.61 17.44
N TYR A 5 1.34 5.82 16.98
CA TYR A 5 1.96 7.05 17.51
C TYR A 5 1.75 7.20 19.03
N GLU A 6 0.52 7.02 19.50
CA GLU A 6 0.17 7.06 20.92
C GLU A 6 0.98 6.06 21.77
N TYR A 7 1.19 4.85 21.23
CA TYR A 7 1.98 3.84 21.93
C TYR A 7 3.46 4.24 22.04
N LYS A 8 4.04 4.76 20.95
CA LYS A 8 5.43 5.26 20.97
C LYS A 8 5.59 6.38 22.01
N LYS A 9 4.65 7.33 22.04
CA LYS A 9 4.68 8.45 22.98
C LYS A 9 4.65 7.97 24.44
N LYS A 10 3.75 7.04 24.77
CA LYS A 10 3.71 6.40 26.11
C LYS A 10 5.03 5.70 26.46
N CYS A 11 5.66 5.01 25.50
CA CYS A 11 6.96 4.35 25.73
C CYS A 11 8.07 5.37 26.03
N VAL A 12 8.09 6.50 25.33
CA VAL A 12 9.05 7.59 25.57
C VAL A 12 8.83 8.23 26.94
N GLU A 13 7.57 8.48 27.32
CA GLU A 13 7.21 9.02 28.65
C GLU A 13 7.65 8.09 29.79
N LEU A 14 7.41 6.78 29.67
CA LEU A 14 7.85 5.78 30.65
C LEU A 14 9.39 5.73 30.76
N TYR A 15 10.09 5.79 29.62
CA TYR A 15 11.54 5.81 29.60
C TYR A 15 12.11 7.04 30.34
N ARG A 16 11.48 8.22 30.19
CA ARG A 16 11.86 9.44 30.94
C ARG A 16 11.63 9.32 32.45
N GLN A 17 10.67 8.49 32.88
CA GLN A 17 10.44 8.16 34.29
C GLN A 17 11.41 7.07 34.82
N GLY A 18 12.34 6.58 33.99
CA GLY A 18 13.24 5.49 34.34
C GLY A 18 12.59 4.10 34.35
N LYS A 19 11.39 3.97 33.79
CA LYS A 19 10.64 2.70 33.69
C LYS A 19 10.69 2.15 32.27
N TRP A 20 10.70 0.82 32.15
CA TRP A 20 10.60 0.16 30.85
C TRP A 20 9.14 -0.28 30.60
N PRO A 21 8.57 0.02 29.41
CA PRO A 21 7.30 -0.55 29.01
C PRO A 21 7.40 -2.07 28.88
N GLU A 22 6.29 -2.78 29.15
CA GLU A 22 6.22 -4.22 28.95
C GLU A 22 6.54 -4.59 27.50
N THR A 23 7.37 -5.63 27.33
CA THR A 23 7.77 -6.08 26.00
C THR A 23 6.60 -6.77 25.32
N PRO A 24 6.19 -6.34 24.11
CA PRO A 24 5.12 -6.97 23.36
C PRO A 24 5.45 -8.42 22.97
N ASP A 25 4.42 -9.28 22.97
CA ASP A 25 4.56 -10.69 22.62
C ASP A 25 5.23 -10.88 21.25
N GLY A 26 6.17 -11.83 21.21
CA GLY A 26 6.92 -12.17 19.99
C GLY A 26 7.99 -11.14 19.59
N VAL A 27 8.39 -10.21 20.48
CA VAL A 27 9.56 -9.34 20.29
C VAL A 27 10.60 -9.65 21.36
N LYS A 28 11.87 -9.71 20.95
CA LYS A 28 12.98 -9.82 21.91
C LYS A 28 13.10 -8.51 22.69
N GLU A 29 13.09 -8.58 24.01
CA GLU A 29 13.18 -7.41 24.93
C GLU A 29 14.30 -6.44 24.53
N LYS A 30 15.52 -6.93 24.28
CA LYS A 30 16.64 -6.09 23.81
C LYS A 30 16.29 -5.27 22.57
N ARG A 31 15.66 -5.89 21.55
CA ARG A 31 15.27 -5.19 20.32
C ARG A 31 14.18 -4.15 20.59
N PHE A 32 13.27 -4.45 21.51
CA PHE A 32 12.24 -3.51 21.91
C PHE A 32 12.84 -2.29 22.62
N HIS A 33 13.74 -2.50 23.59
CA HIS A 33 14.46 -1.41 24.27
C HIS A 33 15.32 -0.58 23.32
N ASP A 34 15.99 -1.19 22.34
CA ASP A 34 16.70 -0.48 21.28
C ASP A 34 15.76 0.43 20.48
N THR A 35 14.56 -0.07 20.17
CA THR A 35 13.53 0.69 19.44
C THR A 35 13.01 1.87 20.26
N VAL A 36 12.77 1.69 21.55
CA VAL A 36 12.35 2.78 22.46
C VAL A 36 13.43 3.86 22.53
N ARG A 37 14.71 3.48 22.64
CA ARG A 37 15.83 4.45 22.63
C ARG A 37 15.91 5.22 21.32
N ILE A 38 15.61 4.60 20.19
CA ILE A 38 15.54 5.30 18.90
C ILE A 38 14.40 6.33 18.93
N TRP A 39 13.22 5.99 19.45
CA TRP A 39 12.12 6.96 19.54
C TRP A 39 12.45 8.15 20.43
N VAL A 40 13.06 7.91 21.60
CA VAL A 40 13.51 8.99 22.50
C VAL A 40 14.46 9.92 21.76
N ARG A 41 15.50 9.38 21.11
CA ARG A 41 16.48 10.18 20.34
C ARG A 41 15.83 10.96 19.20
N THR A 42 14.86 10.35 18.51
CA THR A 42 14.13 11.01 17.42
C THR A 42 13.27 12.16 17.94
N GLU A 43 12.58 11.97 19.06
CA GLU A 43 11.80 13.03 19.70
C GLU A 43 12.69 14.17 20.19
N ASP A 44 13.82 13.85 20.83
CA ASP A 44 14.75 14.85 21.35
C ASP A 44 15.40 15.68 20.22
N ALA A 45 15.61 15.09 19.03
CA ALA A 45 16.23 15.77 17.89
C ALA A 45 15.24 16.59 17.04
N CYS A 46 14.03 16.06 16.82
CA CYS A 46 13.11 16.56 15.80
C CYS A 46 11.71 16.91 16.32
N GLY A 47 11.47 16.78 17.63
CA GLY A 47 10.17 17.00 18.25
C GLY A 47 9.25 15.77 18.23
N PRO A 48 8.14 15.80 18.99
CA PRO A 48 7.20 14.69 19.10
C PRO A 48 6.52 14.34 17.78
N GLU A 49 6.31 15.31 16.89
CA GLU A 49 5.73 15.10 15.56
C GLU A 49 6.58 14.19 14.68
N ALA A 50 7.88 14.07 14.95
CA ALA A 50 8.77 13.16 14.21
C ALA A 50 8.48 11.67 14.48
N LEU A 51 7.81 11.35 15.60
CA LEU A 51 7.34 9.98 15.87
C LEU A 51 6.07 9.64 15.10
N GLN A 52 5.33 10.67 14.64
CA GLN A 52 4.18 10.46 13.77
C GLN A 52 4.66 9.93 12.43
N HIS A 53 4.00 8.87 11.99
CA HIS A 53 4.19 8.45 10.62
C HIS A 53 3.55 9.51 9.72
N LYS A 54 4.36 10.14 8.87
CA LYS A 54 3.83 10.91 7.76
C LYS A 54 3.22 9.91 6.78
N ASN A 55 1.90 9.89 6.66
CA ASN A 55 1.22 9.20 5.59
C ASN A 55 1.58 9.91 4.28
N GLN A 56 2.74 9.58 3.71
CA GLN A 56 3.15 10.04 2.39
C GLN A 56 2.42 9.29 1.28
N ASN A 57 1.44 8.45 1.63
CA ASN A 57 0.55 7.86 0.65
C ASN A 57 -0.39 8.95 0.16
N LYS A 58 0.05 9.71 -0.85
CA LYS A 58 -0.89 10.44 -1.71
C LYS A 58 -1.96 9.43 -2.12
N VAL A 59 -3.22 9.70 -1.74
CA VAL A 59 -4.35 8.89 -2.14
C VAL A 59 -4.60 9.22 -3.60
N TRP A 60 -4.19 8.33 -4.50
CA TRP A 60 -4.38 8.46 -5.93
C TRP A 60 -5.77 7.99 -6.33
N THR A 61 -6.54 8.85 -7.00
CA THR A 61 -7.85 8.45 -7.54
C THR A 61 -7.67 7.46 -8.70
N ALA A 62 -8.75 6.79 -9.09
CA ALA A 62 -8.70 5.85 -10.21
C ALA A 62 -8.35 6.56 -11.52
N GLU A 63 -8.88 7.77 -11.71
CA GLU A 63 -8.67 8.63 -12.87
C GLU A 63 -7.20 9.07 -12.96
N GLU A 64 -6.61 9.57 -11.86
CA GLU A 64 -5.21 10.01 -11.85
C GLU A 64 -4.26 8.84 -12.15
N LYS A 65 -4.52 7.64 -11.60
CA LYS A 65 -3.73 6.44 -11.90
C LYS A 65 -3.81 6.09 -13.38
N TYR A 66 -5.01 6.13 -13.95
CA TYR A 66 -5.24 5.78 -15.35
C TYR A 66 -4.55 6.77 -16.28
N GLU A 67 -4.60 8.08 -15.98
CA GLU A 67 -3.93 9.10 -16.79
C GLU A 67 -2.41 8.86 -16.86
N LEU A 68 -1.77 8.54 -15.73
CA LEU A 68 -0.33 8.25 -15.69
C LEU A 68 0.02 6.97 -16.45
N VAL A 69 -0.77 5.91 -16.28
CA VAL A 69 -0.58 4.66 -17.02
C VAL A 69 -0.79 4.87 -18.52
N ALA A 70 -1.81 5.64 -18.92
CA ALA A 70 -2.10 5.94 -20.33
C ALA A 70 -0.94 6.68 -21.00
N LYS A 71 -0.30 7.64 -20.32
CA LYS A 71 0.90 8.32 -20.83
C LYS A 71 2.05 7.34 -21.09
N VAL A 72 2.29 6.41 -20.17
CA VAL A 72 3.33 5.38 -20.34
C VAL A 72 2.98 4.43 -21.48
N LEU A 73 1.72 4.00 -21.60
CA LEU A 73 1.24 3.16 -22.70
C LEU A 73 1.29 3.86 -24.06
N ALA A 74 1.16 5.18 -24.09
CA ALA A 74 1.35 6.02 -25.28
C ALA A 74 2.83 6.18 -25.66
N GLY A 75 3.77 5.56 -24.93
CA GLY A 75 5.19 5.56 -25.23
C GLY A 75 6.03 6.53 -24.41
N ALA A 76 5.44 7.24 -23.43
CA ALA A 76 6.21 8.10 -22.54
C ALA A 76 7.09 7.29 -21.58
N SER A 77 8.22 7.88 -21.17
CA SER A 77 9.14 7.22 -20.24
C SER A 77 8.53 7.06 -18.84
N ASN A 78 8.52 5.84 -18.32
CA ASN A 78 8.04 5.54 -16.97
C ASN A 78 8.78 6.34 -15.88
N THR A 79 10.09 6.54 -16.03
CA THR A 79 10.88 7.29 -15.05
C THR A 79 10.54 8.77 -15.08
N GLU A 80 10.38 9.35 -16.27
CA GLU A 80 10.02 10.76 -16.46
C GLU A 80 8.64 11.07 -15.88
N ILE A 81 7.63 10.26 -16.22
CA ILE A 81 6.27 10.42 -15.70
C ILE A 81 6.24 10.24 -14.19
N ALA A 82 6.99 9.27 -13.66
CA ALA A 82 7.07 9.04 -12.22
C ALA A 82 7.69 10.22 -11.47
N THR A 83 8.79 10.78 -11.99
CA THR A 83 9.44 11.96 -11.41
C THR A 83 8.53 13.19 -11.46
N ALA A 84 7.87 13.45 -12.58
CA ALA A 84 6.94 14.57 -12.73
C ALA A 84 5.72 14.45 -11.78
N ALA A 85 5.22 13.24 -11.58
CA ALA A 85 4.09 12.97 -10.69
C ALA A 85 4.49 12.81 -9.21
N GLY A 86 5.79 12.88 -8.88
CA GLY A 86 6.29 12.68 -7.52
C GLY A 86 6.05 11.26 -6.98
N ILE A 87 5.99 10.25 -7.85
CA ILE A 87 5.79 8.85 -7.48
C ILE A 87 7.04 8.02 -7.66
N ASN A 88 7.12 6.91 -6.94
CA ASN A 88 8.16 5.93 -7.17
C ASN A 88 7.96 5.27 -8.55
N ALA A 89 9.01 5.24 -9.38
CA ALA A 89 8.94 4.65 -10.72
C ALA A 89 8.57 3.16 -10.71
N GLY A 90 8.94 2.40 -9.67
CA GLY A 90 8.53 1.01 -9.50
C GLY A 90 7.05 0.84 -9.20
N LEU A 91 6.44 1.81 -8.51
CA LEU A 91 4.99 1.82 -8.27
C LEU A 91 4.21 2.05 -9.57
N LEU A 92 4.65 3.01 -10.40
CA LEU A 92 4.04 3.25 -11.71
C LEU A 92 4.16 2.04 -12.63
N TYR A 93 5.33 1.41 -12.66
CA TYR A 93 5.56 0.20 -13.44
C TYR A 93 4.62 -0.95 -13.03
N GLN A 94 4.37 -1.12 -11.73
CA GLN A 94 3.41 -2.10 -11.24
C GLN A 94 1.99 -1.82 -11.73
N TRP A 95 1.57 -0.55 -11.75
CA TRP A 95 0.24 -0.18 -12.27
C TRP A 95 0.09 -0.49 -13.76
N VAL A 96 1.10 -0.13 -14.57
CA VAL A 96 1.11 -0.43 -16.02
C VAL A 96 1.03 -1.94 -16.25
N ARG A 97 1.82 -2.73 -15.50
CA ARG A 97 1.83 -4.19 -15.62
C ARG A 97 0.50 -4.83 -15.23
N LEU A 98 -0.17 -4.32 -14.19
CA LEU A 98 -1.48 -4.81 -13.76
C LEU A 98 -2.56 -4.54 -14.81
N LEU A 99 -2.57 -3.34 -15.38
CA LEU A 99 -3.54 -2.95 -16.40
C LEU A 99 -3.39 -3.79 -17.68
N LEU A 100 -2.16 -3.95 -18.16
CA LEU A 100 -1.87 -4.83 -19.29
C LEU A 100 -2.28 -6.28 -19.02
N CYS A 101 -2.00 -6.80 -17.82
CA CYS A 101 -2.40 -8.16 -17.44
C CYS A 101 -3.93 -8.33 -17.47
N GLN A 102 -4.66 -7.34 -16.97
CA GLN A 102 -6.12 -7.33 -16.99
C GLN A 102 -6.65 -7.30 -18.43
N ASP A 103 -6.07 -6.46 -19.30
CA ASP A 103 -6.45 -6.39 -20.71
C ASP A 103 -6.14 -7.69 -21.46
N PHE A 104 -4.98 -8.32 -21.24
CA PHE A 104 -4.63 -9.61 -21.82
C PHE A 104 -5.59 -10.73 -21.38
N VAL A 105 -6.01 -10.74 -20.12
CA VAL A 105 -7.00 -11.70 -19.62
C VAL A 105 -8.35 -11.47 -20.29
N GLN A 106 -8.81 -10.21 -20.42
CA GLN A 106 -10.06 -9.88 -21.10
C GLN A 106 -10.03 -10.25 -22.59
N ILE A 107 -8.92 -9.96 -23.29
CA ILE A 107 -8.74 -10.32 -24.70
C ILE A 107 -8.78 -11.85 -24.87
N LYS A 108 -8.07 -12.62 -24.01
CA LYS A 108 -8.14 -14.08 -24.05
C LYS A 108 -9.54 -14.62 -23.74
N MET A 109 -10.25 -14.05 -22.76
CA MET A 109 -11.62 -14.44 -22.45
C MET A 109 -12.60 -14.14 -23.60
N ARG A 110 -12.45 -13.00 -24.27
CA ARG A 110 -13.24 -12.64 -25.46
C ARG A 110 -12.92 -13.54 -26.65
N GLN A 111 -11.66 -13.92 -26.83
CA GLN A 111 -11.25 -14.86 -27.89
C GLN A 111 -11.76 -16.29 -27.63
N PHE A 112 -11.87 -16.70 -26.35
CA PHE A 112 -12.51 -17.96 -25.95
C PHE A 112 -14.03 -17.95 -26.12
N SER A 113 -14.70 -16.78 -26.04
CA SER A 113 -16.15 -16.69 -26.31
C SER A 113 -16.54 -16.92 -27.78
N ALA A 114 -15.57 -16.90 -28.71
CA ALA A 114 -15.78 -17.28 -30.11
C ALA A 114 -15.72 -18.81 -30.33
N PHE A 115 -15.29 -19.58 -29.33
CA PHE A 115 -15.37 -21.04 -29.33
C PHE A 115 -16.63 -21.43 -28.57
N ASN A 116 -17.71 -21.73 -29.29
CA ASN A 116 -18.88 -22.36 -28.70
C ASN A 116 -18.41 -23.62 -27.95
N LEU A 117 -18.60 -23.67 -26.63
CA LEU A 117 -18.62 -24.95 -25.94
C LEU A 117 -19.75 -24.98 -24.89
N PRO A 118 -20.65 -25.98 -24.98
CA PRO A 118 -21.73 -26.13 -24.03
C PRO A 118 -21.15 -26.54 -22.67
N ARG A 119 -21.88 -26.15 -21.62
CA ARG A 119 -21.72 -26.59 -20.22
C ARG A 119 -20.68 -25.81 -19.42
N ALA A 120 -21.22 -24.82 -18.72
CA ALA A 120 -20.63 -24.15 -17.58
C ALA A 120 -19.96 -25.13 -16.60
N GLN A 121 -18.75 -24.78 -16.14
CA GLN A 121 -18.22 -25.22 -14.85
C GLN A 121 -18.42 -24.09 -13.82
N PRO A 122 -18.90 -24.40 -12.59
CA PRO A 122 -19.40 -23.41 -11.63
C PRO A 122 -18.33 -22.56 -10.93
N ALA A 123 -17.05 -22.69 -11.28
CA ALA A 123 -15.95 -21.99 -10.59
C ALA A 123 -15.84 -20.50 -10.92
N CYS A 124 -16.51 -20.00 -11.97
CA CYS A 124 -16.49 -18.57 -12.34
C CYS A 124 -17.62 -17.73 -11.72
N ALA A 125 -18.55 -18.33 -10.97
CA ALA A 125 -19.67 -17.61 -10.38
C ALA A 125 -19.31 -16.78 -9.13
N PHE A 126 -18.09 -16.91 -8.59
CA PHE A 126 -17.71 -16.23 -7.35
C PHE A 126 -17.27 -14.76 -7.54
N PHE A 127 -16.80 -14.37 -8.72
CA PHE A 127 -16.30 -12.99 -8.93
C PHE A 127 -17.38 -11.98 -9.30
N HIS A 128 -18.50 -12.40 -9.89
CA HIS A 128 -19.58 -11.49 -10.25
C HIS A 128 -20.50 -11.09 -9.09
N THR A 129 -20.46 -11.82 -7.97
CA THR A 129 -21.33 -11.56 -6.81
C THR A 129 -20.71 -10.56 -5.82
N LEU A 130 -19.38 -10.53 -5.67
CA LEU A 130 -18.71 -9.63 -4.72
C LEU A 130 -18.57 -8.17 -5.21
N VAL A 131 -18.65 -7.93 -6.52
CA VAL A 131 -18.59 -6.56 -7.08
C VAL A 131 -19.96 -5.86 -7.03
N ARG A 132 -21.07 -6.59 -6.75
CA ARG A 132 -22.43 -6.05 -6.83
C ARG A 132 -23.13 -5.80 -5.49
N THR A 133 -22.48 -6.09 -4.35
CA THR A 133 -23.05 -5.85 -3.01
C THR A 133 -22.11 -5.05 -2.12
N HIS A 134 -21.88 -3.79 -2.46
CA HIS A 134 -21.75 -2.72 -1.46
C HIS A 134 -22.19 -1.40 -2.09
N PRO A 135 -23.49 -1.06 -2.05
CA PRO A 135 -23.91 0.31 -2.20
C PRO A 135 -23.56 1.09 -0.93
N ALA A 136 -23.14 2.33 -1.12
CA ALA A 136 -22.94 3.31 -0.08
C ALA A 136 -24.20 3.45 0.79
N THR A 137 -24.05 3.31 2.10
CA THR A 137 -24.56 4.23 3.12
C THR A 137 -23.73 4.03 4.39
#